data_AF-A0A258T9P6-F1
#
_entry.id   AF-A0A258T9P6-F1
#
_cell.length_a   1.000
_cell.length_b   1.000
_cell.length_c   1.000
_cell.angle_alpha   90.00
_cell.angle_beta   90.00
_cell.angle_gamma   90.00
#
_symmetry.space_group_name_H-M   'P 1'
#
loop_
_entity.id
_entity.type
_entity.pdbx_description
1 polymer ?
#
loop_
_entity_poly.entity_id
_entity_poly.type
_entity_poly.pdbx_seq_one_letter_code
_entity_poly.pdbx_strand_id
1 'polypeptide(L)'
;MLDGATKAAIAEVQPALLKAGNRMADTMRQLAEPSRDSGDLIDSITVTPGGQTTPPYSQPGGEHVVPENQVAITAGNSKVRYPHLVEYGTKKTRAHPFFWPAFRLERKKALASIKRAISKAVRKGAKNGA
;
A
#
# COMPACT_ATOMS: atom_id res chain seq x y z
N MET A 1 -27.55 -4.65 13.41
CA MET A 1 -27.51 -3.17 13.50
C MET A 1 -26.09 -2.57 13.66
N LEU A 2 -25.01 -3.37 13.73
CA LEU A 2 -23.63 -2.88 13.84
C LEU A 2 -22.96 -2.54 12.48
N ASP A 3 -23.58 -2.91 11.36
CA ASP A 3 -22.96 -2.87 10.02
C ASP A 3 -22.81 -1.44 9.45
N GLY A 4 -23.86 -0.61 9.54
CA GLY A 4 -23.84 0.76 8.99
C GLY A 4 -22.83 1.71 9.66
N ALA A 5 -22.73 1.65 10.99
CA ALA A 5 -21.75 2.47 11.74
C ALA A 5 -20.31 2.05 11.44
N THR A 6 -20.07 0.75 11.22
CA THR A 6 -18.76 0.21 10.87
C THR A 6 -18.36 0.62 9.46
N LYS A 7 -19.29 0.54 8.50
CA LYS A 7 -19.07 0.98 7.11
C LYS A 7 -18.79 2.49 7.00
N ALA A 8 -19.52 3.31 7.75
CA ALA A 8 -19.26 4.75 7.82
C ALA A 8 -17.88 5.06 8.41
N ALA A 9 -17.47 4.36 9.48
CA ALA A 9 -16.15 4.52 10.07
C ALA A 9 -15.03 4.08 9.10
N ILE A 10 -15.23 3.01 8.34
CA ILE A 10 -14.30 2.56 7.29
C ILE A 10 -14.15 3.64 6.21
N ALA A 11 -15.25 4.19 5.72
CA ALA A 11 -15.24 5.26 4.73
C ALA A 11 -14.49 6.52 5.22
N GLU A 12 -14.62 6.87 6.50
CA GLU A 12 -13.89 8.02 7.08
C GLU A 12 -12.38 7.76 7.22
N VAL A 13 -11.95 6.50 7.35
CA VAL A 13 -10.54 6.12 7.52
C VAL A 13 -9.84 5.92 6.17
N GLN A 14 -10.58 5.64 5.09
CA GLN A 14 -10.04 5.43 3.74
C GLN A 14 -9.04 6.51 3.27
N PRO A 15 -9.31 7.83 3.41
CA PRO A 15 -8.33 8.85 3.04
C PRO A 15 -6.99 8.74 3.79
N ALA A 16 -7.02 8.32 5.06
CA ALA A 16 -5.81 8.14 5.86
C ALA A 16 -5.04 6.88 5.44
N LEU A 17 -5.75 5.80 5.08
CA LEU A 17 -5.15 4.59 4.50
C LEU A 17 -4.43 4.92 3.19
N LEU A 18 -5.12 5.57 2.25
CA LEU A 18 -4.54 5.96 0.96
C LEU A 18 -3.34 6.89 1.11
N LYS A 19 -3.42 7.89 1.99
CA LYS A 19 -2.28 8.77 2.25
C LYS A 19 -1.06 8.01 2.79
N ALA A 20 -1.28 7.08 3.71
CA ALA A 20 -0.21 6.24 4.25
C ALA A 20 0.37 5.29 3.19
N GLY A 21 -0.49 4.69 2.37
CA GLY A 21 -0.12 3.82 1.25
C GLY A 21 0.72 4.56 0.21
N ASN A 22 0.25 5.72 -0.26
CA ASN A 22 0.96 6.55 -1.24
C ASN A 22 2.34 6.98 -0.75
N ARG A 23 2.45 7.48 0.49
CA ARG A 23 3.74 7.87 1.07
C ARG A 23 4.73 6.69 1.12
N MET A 24 4.25 5.50 1.46
CA MET A 24 5.07 4.30 1.49
C MET A 24 5.48 3.87 0.08
N ALA A 25 4.56 3.91 -0.88
CA ALA A 25 4.85 3.64 -2.29
C ALA A 25 5.85 4.65 -2.88
N ASP A 26 5.77 5.93 -2.52
CA ASP A 26 6.75 6.94 -2.94
C ASP A 26 8.15 6.61 -2.43
N THR A 27 8.25 6.12 -1.19
CA THR A 27 9.51 5.63 -0.63
C THR A 27 10.00 4.40 -1.38
N MET A 28 9.12 3.47 -1.73
CA MET A 28 9.46 2.29 -2.55
C MET A 28 9.99 2.72 -3.93
N ARG A 29 9.36 3.70 -4.58
CA ARG A 29 9.80 4.26 -5.88
C ARG A 29 11.18 4.89 -5.79
N GLN A 30 11.42 5.69 -4.75
CA GLN A 30 12.74 6.30 -4.51
C GLN A 30 13.84 5.25 -4.29
N LEU A 31 13.54 4.19 -3.53
CA LEU A 31 14.50 3.12 -3.29
C LEU A 31 14.71 2.19 -4.50
N ALA A 32 13.77 2.16 -5.45
CA ALA A 32 13.90 1.41 -6.70
C ALA A 32 14.69 2.18 -7.77
N GLU A 33 14.92 3.49 -7.60
CA GLU A 33 15.67 4.33 -8.52
C GLU A 33 17.06 3.79 -8.91
N PRO A 34 17.88 3.24 -7.98
CA PRO A 34 19.17 2.65 -8.33
C PRO A 34 19.09 1.42 -9.24
N SER A 35 17.91 0.84 -9.42
CA SER A 35 17.64 -0.28 -10.32
C SER A 35 17.01 0.15 -11.63
N ARG A 36 16.88 1.46 -11.88
CA ARG A 36 16.26 1.98 -13.10
C ARG A 36 17.09 1.59 -14.33
N ASP A 37 16.41 0.90 -15.24
CA ASP A 37 16.82 0.74 -16.63
C ASP A 37 15.83 1.49 -17.52
N SER A 38 14.63 0.94 -17.74
CA SER A 38 13.52 1.62 -18.43
C SER A 38 12.65 2.50 -17.51
N GLY A 39 12.60 2.19 -16.21
CA GLY A 39 11.65 2.79 -15.26
C GLY A 39 10.40 1.96 -15.01
N ASP A 40 10.16 0.89 -15.78
CA ASP A 40 8.92 0.09 -15.69
C ASP A 40 8.68 -0.49 -14.28
N LEU A 41 9.74 -0.85 -13.55
CA LEU A 41 9.62 -1.30 -12.16
C LEU A 41 8.97 -0.23 -11.29
N ILE A 42 9.45 1.01 -11.40
CA ILE A 42 9.01 2.14 -10.58
C ILE A 42 7.56 2.48 -10.91
N ASP A 43 7.23 2.49 -12.19
CA ASP A 43 5.88 2.77 -12.69
C ASP A 43 4.89 1.63 -12.34
N SER A 44 5.39 0.40 -12.14
CA SER A 44 4.56 -0.73 -11.72
C SER A 44 4.16 -0.69 -10.23
N ILE A 45 4.83 0.13 -9.40
CA ILE A 45 4.49 0.24 -7.98
C ILE A 45 3.14 0.94 -7.83
N THR A 46 2.13 0.17 -7.45
CA THR A 46 0.73 0.59 -7.45
C THR A 46 0.14 0.54 -6.05
N VAL A 47 -0.63 1.58 -5.70
CA VAL A 47 -1.44 1.63 -4.48
C VAL A 47 -2.88 1.31 -4.86
N THR A 48 -3.44 0.25 -4.29
CA THR A 48 -4.80 -0.21 -4.55
C THR A 48 -5.69 0.10 -3.33
N PRO A 49 -6.71 0.97 -3.47
CA PRO A 49 -7.68 1.25 -2.41
C PRO A 49 -8.48 0.01 -1.99
N GLY A 50 -9.08 0.05 -0.80
CA GLY A 50 -10.07 -0.96 -0.39
C GLY A 50 -11.27 -1.00 -1.34
N GLY A 51 -11.79 -2.21 -1.59
CA GLY A 51 -12.85 -2.48 -2.56
C GLY A 51 -12.39 -2.54 -4.01
N GLN A 52 -11.10 -2.29 -4.29
CA GLN A 52 -10.52 -2.37 -5.64
C GLN A 52 -9.65 -3.62 -5.80
N THR A 53 -9.38 -4.00 -7.05
CA THR A 53 -8.57 -5.17 -7.38
C THR A 53 -7.12 -4.78 -7.67
N THR A 54 -6.16 -5.51 -7.10
CA THR A 54 -4.73 -5.29 -7.37
C THR A 54 -4.38 -5.65 -8.82
N PRO A 55 -3.35 -5.03 -9.42
CA PRO A 55 -2.94 -5.36 -10.78
C PRO A 55 -2.62 -6.85 -10.95
N PRO A 56 -3.00 -7.47 -12.08
CA PRO A 56 -2.73 -8.88 -12.31
C PRO A 56 -1.24 -9.18 -12.36
N TYR A 57 -0.85 -10.30 -11.76
CA TYR A 57 0.55 -10.74 -11.62
C TYR A 57 1.45 -9.81 -10.80
N SER A 58 0.89 -8.86 -10.07
CA SER A 58 1.66 -8.02 -9.15
C SER A 58 2.08 -8.79 -7.90
N GLN A 59 3.15 -8.35 -7.23
CA GLN A 59 3.66 -8.93 -5.99
C GLN A 59 3.41 -7.98 -4.82
N PRO A 60 3.10 -8.46 -3.60
CA PRO A 60 2.92 -9.86 -3.20
C PRO A 60 1.49 -10.41 -3.44
N GLY A 61 0.58 -9.63 -4.00
CA GLY A 61 -0.86 -9.91 -3.96
C GLY A 61 -1.48 -10.64 -5.15
N GLY A 62 -0.77 -10.81 -6.26
CA GLY A 62 -1.39 -11.24 -7.51
C GLY A 62 -2.57 -10.32 -7.88
N GLU A 63 -3.63 -10.91 -8.44
CA GLU A 63 -4.92 -10.25 -8.63
C GLU A 63 -5.86 -10.65 -7.48
N HIS A 64 -6.20 -9.72 -6.59
CA HIS A 64 -7.22 -9.93 -5.56
C HIS A 64 -7.92 -8.63 -5.20
N VAL A 65 -9.14 -8.74 -4.64
CA VAL A 65 -9.89 -7.61 -4.12
C VAL A 65 -9.35 -7.23 -2.75
N VAL A 66 -8.90 -5.98 -2.60
CA VAL A 66 -8.43 -5.43 -1.34
C VAL A 66 -9.64 -5.23 -0.42
N PRO A 67 -9.61 -5.71 0.85
CA PRO A 67 -10.71 -5.46 1.78
C PRO A 67 -11.00 -3.97 1.99
N GLU A 68 -12.27 -3.62 2.22
CA GLU A 68 -12.71 -2.21 2.35
C GLU A 68 -12.00 -1.44 3.47
N ASN A 69 -11.42 -2.11 4.47
CA ASN A 69 -10.71 -1.50 5.58
C ASN A 69 -9.18 -1.45 5.40
N GLN A 70 -8.68 -1.73 4.20
CA GLN A 70 -7.26 -1.84 3.90
C GLN A 70 -6.87 -1.01 2.68
N VAL A 71 -5.55 -0.94 2.46
CA VAL A 71 -4.91 -0.47 1.24
C VAL A 71 -3.79 -1.46 0.92
N ALA A 72 -3.65 -1.85 -0.33
CA ALA A 72 -2.56 -2.71 -0.77
C ALA A 72 -1.54 -1.90 -1.56
N ILE A 73 -0.27 -2.25 -1.39
CA ILE A 73 0.81 -1.77 -2.25
C ILE A 73 1.40 -2.99 -2.95
N THR A 74 1.47 -2.96 -4.26
CA THR A 74 2.07 -4.02 -5.05
C THR A 74 3.12 -3.47 -6.01
N ALA A 75 4.04 -4.33 -6.43
CA ALA A 75 5.02 -4.04 -7.47
C ALA A 75 4.94 -5.12 -8.54
N GLY A 76 5.09 -4.72 -9.80
CA GLY A 76 4.96 -5.60 -10.95
C GLY A 76 3.54 -5.70 -11.52
N ASN A 77 3.46 -6.27 -12.71
CA ASN A 77 2.22 -6.49 -13.45
C ASN A 77 2.49 -7.53 -14.57
N SER A 78 1.58 -7.67 -15.53
CA SER A 78 1.72 -8.60 -16.66
C SER A 78 2.99 -8.39 -17.51
N LYS A 79 3.50 -7.16 -17.58
CA LYS A 79 4.73 -6.76 -18.31
C LYS A 79 5.97 -6.71 -17.40
N VAL A 80 5.77 -6.49 -16.11
CA VAL A 80 6.85 -6.30 -15.12
C VAL A 80 6.83 -7.47 -14.12
N ARG A 81 7.43 -8.60 -14.54
CA ARG A 81 7.43 -9.86 -13.76
C ARG A 81 8.71 -10.10 -12.96
N TYR A 82 9.63 -9.14 -12.96
CA TYR A 82 10.93 -9.21 -12.29
C TYR A 82 11.09 -8.45 -10.94
N PRO A 83 10.08 -7.83 -10.29
CA PRO A 83 10.31 -7.08 -9.04
C PRO A 83 11.04 -7.86 -7.94
N HIS A 84 10.64 -9.11 -7.68
CA HIS A 84 11.33 -9.99 -6.73
C HIS A 84 12.80 -10.28 -7.08
N LEU A 85 13.14 -10.34 -8.37
CA LEU A 85 14.53 -10.54 -8.80
C LEU A 85 15.39 -9.30 -8.50
N VAL A 86 14.78 -8.12 -8.52
CA VAL A 86 15.44 -6.87 -8.12
C VAL A 86 15.55 -6.79 -6.60
N GLU A 87 14.45 -7.07 -5.88
CA GLU A 87 14.40 -7.02 -4.41
C GLU A 87 15.44 -7.94 -3.76
N TYR A 88 15.60 -9.16 -4.28
CA TYR A 88 16.45 -10.19 -3.66
C TYR A 88 17.75 -10.46 -4.42
N GLY A 89 17.90 -9.93 -5.63
CA GLY A 89 19.03 -10.22 -6.50
C GLY A 89 18.93 -11.60 -7.16
N THR A 90 19.93 -11.90 -7.98
CA THR A 90 20.08 -13.18 -8.69
C THR A 90 21.54 -13.63 -8.65
N LYS A 91 21.86 -14.76 -9.29
CA LYS A 91 23.26 -15.19 -9.47
C LYS A 91 24.11 -14.14 -10.23
N LYS A 92 23.49 -13.36 -11.12
CA LYS A 92 24.21 -12.44 -12.02
C LYS A 92 24.09 -10.96 -11.61
N THR A 93 23.18 -10.62 -10.71
CA THR A 93 22.88 -9.24 -10.32
C THR A 93 22.72 -9.16 -8.81
N ARG A 94 23.33 -8.17 -8.18
CA ARG A 94 23.16 -7.95 -6.72
C ARG A 94 21.73 -7.52 -6.40
N ALA A 95 21.32 -7.73 -5.16
CA ALA A 95 20.03 -7.25 -4.67
C ALA A 95 20.01 -5.73 -4.65
N HIS A 96 18.87 -5.16 -5.07
CA HIS A 96 18.53 -3.76 -4.90
C HIS A 96 17.20 -3.68 -4.15
N PRO A 97 17.21 -3.87 -2.82
CA PRO A 97 15.98 -3.92 -2.03
C PRO A 97 15.29 -2.56 -2.01
N PHE A 98 14.00 -2.54 -2.34
CA PHE A 98 13.18 -1.33 -2.41
C PHE A 98 11.87 -1.47 -1.64
N PHE A 99 11.25 -2.65 -1.66
CA PHE A 99 9.92 -2.88 -1.11
C PHE A 99 9.97 -3.01 0.42
N TRP A 100 10.70 -4.01 0.93
CA TRP A 100 10.74 -4.28 2.36
C TRP A 100 11.48 -3.22 3.17
N PRO A 101 12.57 -2.60 2.68
CA PRO A 101 13.17 -1.47 3.38
C PRO A 101 12.21 -0.28 3.50
N ALA A 102 11.50 0.10 2.43
CA ALA A 102 10.52 1.19 2.47
C ALA A 102 9.37 0.87 3.43
N PHE A 103 8.83 -0.36 3.38
CA PHE A 103 7.80 -0.82 4.31
C PHE A 103 8.28 -0.67 5.76
N ARG A 104 9.47 -1.19 6.08
CA ARG A 104 10.03 -1.12 7.43
C ARG A 104 10.24 0.32 7.90
N LEU A 105 10.71 1.20 7.01
CA LEU A 105 10.94 2.62 7.32
C LEU A 105 9.64 3.37 7.62
N GLU A 106 8.59 3.14 6.83
CA GLU A 106 7.35 3.91 6.89
C GLU A 106 6.28 3.31 7.80
N ARG A 107 6.36 2.00 8.13
CA ARG A 107 5.35 1.27 8.90
C ARG A 107 4.96 1.97 10.21
N LYS A 108 5.92 2.44 11.00
CA LYS A 108 5.64 3.10 12.29
C LYS A 108 4.81 4.37 12.11
N LYS A 109 5.13 5.19 11.11
CA LYS A 109 4.43 6.45 10.82
C LYS A 109 3.04 6.19 10.24
N ALA A 110 2.94 5.25 9.30
CA ALA A 110 1.67 4.81 8.72
C ALA A 110 0.68 4.31 9.79
N LEU A 111 1.12 3.41 10.67
CA LEU A 111 0.28 2.90 11.76
C LEU A 111 -0.17 4.01 12.71
N ALA A 112 0.72 4.94 13.06
CA ALA A 112 0.37 6.06 13.91
C ALA A 112 -0.67 6.99 13.26
N SER A 113 -0.56 7.29 11.96
CA SER A 113 -1.55 8.10 11.25
C SER A 113 -2.90 7.40 11.12
N ILE A 114 -2.91 6.10 10.81
CA ILE A 114 -4.14 5.30 10.68
C ILE A 114 -4.85 5.22 12.04
N LYS A 115 -4.12 4.93 13.13
CA LYS A 115 -4.69 4.90 14.48
C LYS A 115 -5.35 6.22 14.87
N ARG A 116 -4.72 7.35 14.55
CA ARG A 116 -5.30 8.68 14.80
C ARG A 116 -6.57 8.92 13.99
N ALA A 117 -6.60 8.50 12.73
CA ALA A 117 -7.79 8.60 11.89
C ALA A 117 -8.95 7.79 12.45
N ILE A 118 -8.70 6.52 12.84
CA ILE A 118 -9.70 5.67 13.51
C ILE A 118 -10.22 6.34 14.78
N SER A 119 -9.33 6.84 15.65
CA SER A 119 -9.74 7.51 16.88
C SER A 119 -10.58 8.77 16.64
N LYS A 120 -10.34 9.49 15.52
CA LYS A 120 -11.12 10.65 15.13
C LYS A 120 -12.49 10.25 14.60
N ALA A 121 -12.55 9.22 13.76
CA ALA A 121 -13.81 8.70 13.20
C ALA A 121 -14.75 8.21 14.31
N VAL A 122 -14.23 7.42 15.26
CA VAL A 122 -14.99 6.95 16.42
C VAL A 122 -15.54 8.11 17.25
N ARG A 123 -14.71 9.12 17.56
CA ARG A 123 -15.15 10.30 18.32
C ARG A 123 -16.20 11.13 17.58
N LYS A 124 -16.12 11.22 16.25
CA LYS A 124 -17.10 11.93 15.44
C LYS A 124 -18.43 11.17 15.39
N GLY A 125 -18.38 9.85 15.18
CA GLY A 125 -19.57 9.00 15.23
C GLY A 125 -20.31 9.10 16.57
N ALA A 126 -19.57 9.09 17.68
CA ALA A 126 -20.15 9.25 19.03
C ALA A 126 -20.85 10.62 19.23
N LYS A 127 -20.34 11.70 18.62
CA LYS A 127 -20.96 13.03 18.69
C LYS A 127 -22.18 13.19 17.79
N ASN A 128 -22.30 12.38 16.74
CA ASN A 128 -23.41 12.46 15.78
C ASN A 128 -24.57 11.51 16.15
N GLY A 129 -24.35 10.59 17.10
CA GLY A 129 -25.37 9.68 17.63
C GLY A 129 -25.88 10.04 19.02
N ALA A 130 -25.46 11.19 19.57
CA ALA A 130 -25.98 11.83 20.78
C ALA A 130 -26.67 13.14 20.38
#